data_AF-A0A238ZCE5-F1
#
_entry.id   AF-A0A238ZCE5-F1
#
_cell.length_a   1.000
_cell.length_b   1.000
_cell.length_c   1.000
_cell.angle_alpha   90.00
_cell.angle_beta   90.00
_cell.angle_gamma   90.00
#
_symmetry.space_group_name_H-M   'P 1'
#
loop_
_entity.id
_entity.type
_entity.pdbx_description
1 polymer ?
#
loop_
_entity_poly.entity_id
_entity_poly.type
_entity_poly.pdbx_seq_one_letter_code
_entity_poly.pdbx_strand_id
1 'polypeptide(L)'
;MKSWKAWLLVAVIFLTGAMAGAYAMRVYMVRNLPELLEHTRQRLEEHFLDVIDREVGLRPEQKERILPILRESVLKGDRIHASVREQMDAVRKEADERIANELDADQRVKFDEFRVRMEKLARQGPRPGGPPPPGFSPPPGPPPEGDPRGFPATKEMQPHQ
;
A
#
# COMPACT_ATOMS: atom_id res chain seq x y z
N MET A 1 29.18 -30.70 34.30
CA MET A 1 28.23 -29.56 34.24
C MET A 1 28.91 -28.20 33.94
N LYS A 2 29.91 -28.14 33.05
CA LYS A 2 30.66 -26.89 32.74
C LYS A 2 30.24 -26.22 31.41
N SER A 3 29.59 -26.96 30.51
CA SER A 3 29.14 -26.48 29.19
C SER A 3 27.95 -25.52 29.23
N TRP A 4 27.10 -25.59 30.26
CA TRP A 4 25.95 -24.68 30.42
C TRP A 4 26.37 -23.22 30.65
N LYS A 5 27.46 -22.99 31.41
CA LYS A 5 28.00 -21.65 31.65
C LYS A 5 28.57 -21.01 30.37
N ALA A 6 29.19 -21.83 29.51
CA ALA A 6 29.68 -21.38 28.21
C ALA A 6 28.53 -20.98 27.27
N TRP A 7 27.45 -21.78 27.23
CA TRP A 7 26.24 -21.45 26.48
C TRP A 7 25.55 -20.17 26.98
N LEU A 8 25.50 -19.96 28.30
CA LEU A 8 25.00 -18.71 28.88
C LEU A 8 25.82 -17.48 28.44
N LEU A 9 27.14 -17.60 28.41
CA LEU A 9 28.02 -16.53 27.96
C LEU A 9 27.78 -16.18 26.49
N VAL A 10 27.65 -17.20 25.64
CA VAL A 10 27.30 -17.01 24.21
C VAL A 10 25.93 -16.36 24.06
N ALA A 11 24.92 -16.81 24.82
CA ALA A 11 23.58 -16.24 24.78
C ALA A 11 23.57 -14.76 25.20
N VAL A 12 24.33 -14.39 26.23
CA VAL A 12 24.45 -12.99 26.68
C VAL A 12 25.10 -12.12 25.62
N ILE A 13 26.20 -12.57 24.99
CA ILE A 13 26.87 -11.85 23.91
C ILE A 13 25.92 -11.67 22.71
N PHE A 14 25.16 -12.71 22.37
CA PHE A 14 24.20 -12.64 21.27
C PHE A 14 23.04 -11.69 21.57
N LEU A 15 22.49 -11.73 22.78
CA LEU A 15 21.43 -10.81 23.21
C LEU A 15 21.92 -9.36 23.19
N THR A 16 23.12 -9.09 23.71
CA THR A 16 23.69 -7.73 23.70
C THR A 16 23.95 -7.25 22.28
N GLY A 17 24.47 -8.10 21.39
CA GLY A 17 24.62 -7.80 19.97
C GLY A 17 23.28 -7.49 19.29
N ALA A 18 22.25 -8.30 19.53
CA ALA A 18 20.92 -8.09 18.98
C ALA A 18 20.28 -6.79 19.48
N MET A 19 20.42 -6.48 20.78
CA MET A 19 19.95 -5.22 21.35
C MET A 19 20.69 -4.01 20.78
N ALA A 20 22.02 -4.08 20.66
CA ALA A 20 22.83 -3.03 20.06
C ALA A 20 22.45 -2.81 18.59
N GLY A 21 22.26 -3.89 17.81
CA GLY A 21 21.81 -3.83 16.43
C GLY A 21 20.41 -3.21 16.29
N ALA A 22 19.45 -3.65 17.12
CA ALA A 22 18.09 -3.09 17.12
C ALA A 22 18.09 -1.60 17.48
N TYR A 23 18.92 -1.19 18.44
CA TYR A 23 19.07 0.21 18.83
C TYR A 23 19.70 1.05 17.71
N ALA A 24 20.79 0.57 17.10
CA ALA A 24 21.43 1.25 15.98
C ALA A 24 20.48 1.39 14.78
N MET A 25 19.72 0.34 14.46
CA MET A 25 18.71 0.35 13.40
C MET A 25 17.61 1.37 13.70
N ARG A 26 17.13 1.44 14.95
CA ARG A 26 16.12 2.41 15.36
C ARG A 26 16.63 3.85 15.23
N VAL A 27 17.86 4.12 15.66
CA VAL A 27 18.48 5.45 15.53
C VAL A 27 18.67 5.81 14.05
N TYR A 28 19.12 4.86 13.23
CA TYR A 28 19.26 5.05 11.79
C TYR A 28 17.91 5.36 11.12
N MET A 29 16.86 4.60 11.44
CA MET A 29 15.51 4.88 10.93
C MET A 29 15.03 6.26 11.37
N VAL A 30 15.08 6.62 12.65
CA VAL A 30 14.56 7.92 13.11
C VAL A 30 15.27 9.10 12.44
N ARG A 31 16.56 8.96 12.11
CA ARG A 31 17.33 10.02 11.44
C ARG A 31 17.11 10.09 9.93
N ASN A 32 16.98 8.95 9.24
CA ASN A 32 16.93 8.89 7.76
C ASN A 32 15.52 8.72 7.20
N LEU A 33 14.54 8.34 8.02
CA LEU A 33 13.14 8.18 7.60
C LEU A 33 12.49 9.50 7.12
N PRO A 34 12.79 10.69 7.70
CA PRO A 34 12.27 11.95 7.17
C PRO A 34 12.69 12.18 5.71
N GLU A 35 13.96 11.93 5.39
CA GLU A 35 14.53 12.11 4.05
C GLU A 35 13.95 11.10 3.05
N LEU A 36 13.78 9.84 3.46
CA LEU A 36 13.14 8.81 2.63
C LEU A 36 11.66 9.13 2.35
N LEU A 37 10.94 9.63 3.36
CA LEU A 37 9.55 10.05 3.20
C LEU A 37 9.44 11.29 2.30
N GLU A 38 10.38 12.23 2.43
CA GLU A 38 10.43 13.42 1.60
C GLU A 38 10.66 13.06 0.12
N HIS A 39 11.60 12.17 -0.18
CA HIS A 39 11.78 11.67 -1.55
C HIS A 39 10.55 10.93 -2.09
N THR A 40 9.85 10.19 -1.24
CA THR A 40 8.62 9.49 -1.64
C THR A 40 7.51 10.50 -1.96
N ARG A 41 7.35 11.55 -1.15
CA ARG A 41 6.40 12.64 -1.38
C ARG A 41 6.70 13.40 -2.67
N GLN A 42 7.96 13.78 -2.88
CA GLN A 42 8.40 14.45 -4.11
C GLN A 42 8.04 13.63 -5.35
N ARG A 43 8.30 12.31 -5.33
CA ARG A 43 7.91 11.42 -6.45
C ARG A 43 6.41 11.35 -6.67
N LEU A 44 5.61 11.37 -5.60
CA LEU A 44 4.15 11.41 -5.69
C LEU A 44 3.66 12.72 -6.29
N GLU A 45 4.19 13.86 -5.85
CA GLU A 45 3.89 15.19 -6.39
C GLU A 45 4.22 15.27 -7.88
N GLU A 46 5.42 14.84 -8.27
CA GLU A 46 5.87 14.78 -9.66
C GLU A 46 4.99 13.86 -10.50
N HIS A 47 4.63 12.69 -9.98
CA HIS A 47 3.76 11.76 -10.68
C HIS A 47 2.37 12.36 -10.91
N PHE A 48 1.76 12.99 -9.91
CA PHE A 48 0.46 13.65 -10.09
C PHE A 48 0.55 14.81 -11.08
N LEU A 49 1.62 15.61 -11.02
CA LEU A 49 1.81 16.70 -11.95
C LEU A 49 1.98 16.20 -13.39
N ASP A 50 2.72 15.11 -13.60
CA ASP A 50 2.92 14.47 -14.91
C ASP A 50 1.61 13.89 -15.46
N VAL A 51 0.81 13.23 -14.61
CA VAL A 51 -0.51 12.72 -15.01
C VAL A 51 -1.44 13.86 -15.43
N ILE A 52 -1.49 14.95 -14.66
CA ILE A 52 -2.32 16.12 -15.00
C ILE A 52 -1.79 16.75 -16.30
N ASP A 53 -0.48 16.93 -16.43
CA ASP A 53 0.13 17.51 -17.63
C ASP A 53 -0.18 16.71 -18.89
N ARG A 54 -0.09 15.38 -18.82
CA ARG A 54 -0.40 14.50 -19.93
C ARG A 54 -1.85 14.62 -20.38
N GLU A 55 -2.78 14.83 -19.45
CA GLU A 55 -4.21 14.84 -19.73
C GLU A 55 -4.72 16.21 -20.21
N VAL A 56 -4.18 17.30 -19.66
CA VAL A 56 -4.67 18.67 -19.95
C VAL A 56 -3.66 19.61 -20.60
N GLY A 57 -2.40 19.18 -20.78
CA GLY A 57 -1.34 19.95 -21.43
C GLY A 57 -0.98 21.24 -20.70
N LEU A 58 -0.33 21.15 -19.54
CA LEU A 58 -0.03 22.31 -18.71
C LEU A 58 1.14 23.14 -19.28
N ARG A 59 0.98 24.46 -19.32
CA ARG A 59 2.09 25.39 -19.59
C ARG A 59 3.08 25.45 -18.41
N PRO A 60 4.35 25.83 -18.64
CA PRO A 60 5.35 25.92 -17.57
C PRO A 60 4.90 26.76 -16.38
N GLU A 61 4.27 27.92 -16.62
CA GLU A 61 3.82 28.82 -15.56
C GLU A 61 2.65 28.23 -14.76
N GLN A 62 1.88 27.31 -15.36
CA GLN A 62 0.80 26.60 -14.67
C GLN A 62 1.36 25.48 -13.79
N LYS A 63 2.39 24.77 -14.27
CA LYS A 63 3.10 23.75 -13.47
C LYS A 63 3.68 24.35 -12.19
N GLU A 64 4.33 25.52 -12.30
CA GLU A 64 4.89 26.24 -11.15
C GLU A 64 3.82 26.64 -10.11
N ARG A 65 2.60 26.95 -10.55
CA ARG A 65 1.49 27.31 -9.66
C ARG A 65 0.78 26.10 -9.06
N ILE A 66 0.73 24.98 -9.78
CA ILE A 66 0.02 23.76 -9.36
C ILE A 66 0.88 22.93 -8.39
N LEU A 67 2.20 22.87 -8.59
CA LEU A 67 3.11 22.10 -7.74
C LEU A 67 2.96 22.40 -6.23
N PRO A 68 2.90 23.66 -5.75
CA PRO A 68 2.68 23.93 -4.33
C PRO A 68 1.31 23.46 -3.81
N ILE A 69 0.28 23.42 -4.67
CA ILE A 69 -1.06 22.92 -4.30
C ILE A 69 -1.01 21.39 -4.11
N LEU A 70 -0.30 20.69 -4.99
CA LEU A 70 -0.09 19.24 -4.87
C LEU A 70 0.71 18.90 -3.61
N ARG A 71 1.78 19.65 -3.32
CA ARG A 71 2.57 19.55 -2.08
C ARG A 71 1.70 19.64 -0.83
N GLU A 72 0.90 20.69 -0.74
CA GLU A 72 0.00 20.89 0.40
C GLU A 72 -1.02 19.75 0.52
N SER A 73 -1.56 19.28 -0.62
CA SER A 73 -2.54 18.21 -0.66
C SER A 73 -1.95 16.87 -0.21
N VAL A 74 -0.76 16.50 -0.66
CA VAL A 74 -0.04 15.29 -0.22
C VAL A 74 0.23 15.36 1.28
N LEU A 75 0.69 16.50 1.79
CA LEU A 75 0.92 16.68 3.23
C LEU A 75 -0.36 16.56 4.07
N LYS A 76 -1.49 17.10 3.59
CA LYS A 76 -2.79 16.94 4.26
C LYS A 76 -3.24 15.48 4.23
N GLY A 77 -3.12 14.81 3.08
CA GLY A 77 -3.44 13.39 2.93
C GLY A 77 -2.66 12.51 3.89
N ASP A 78 -1.35 12.73 4.01
CA ASP A 78 -0.49 12.00 4.95
C ASP A 78 -0.92 12.16 6.40
N ARG A 79 -1.33 13.37 6.82
CA ARG A 79 -1.81 13.61 8.19
C ARG A 79 -3.11 12.88 8.46
N ILE A 80 -4.05 12.91 7.52
CA ILE A 80 -5.31 12.18 7.63
C ILE A 80 -5.05 10.68 7.68
N HIS A 81 -4.19 10.18 6.80
CA HIS A 81 -3.83 8.78 6.78
C HIS A 81 -3.18 8.36 8.11
N ALA A 82 -2.27 9.18 8.65
CA ALA A 82 -1.66 8.93 9.95
C ALA A 82 -2.70 8.87 11.09
N SER A 83 -3.71 9.75 11.11
CA SER A 83 -4.74 9.73 12.15
C SER A 83 -5.71 8.55 12.03
N VAL A 84 -5.98 8.08 10.82
CA VAL A 84 -6.95 6.99 10.57
C VAL A 84 -6.31 5.62 10.69
N ARG A 85 -4.98 5.51 10.49
CA ARG A 85 -4.26 4.23 10.49
C ARG A 85 -4.51 3.39 11.74
N GLU A 86 -4.40 3.99 12.92
CA GLU A 86 -4.57 3.29 14.19
C GLU A 86 -6.00 2.75 14.35
N GLN A 87 -7.00 3.53 13.91
CA GLN A 87 -8.40 3.11 13.93
C GLN A 87 -8.62 1.92 12.98
N MET A 88 -8.03 1.96 11.79
CA MET A 88 -8.13 0.85 10.82
C MET A 88 -7.44 -0.41 11.34
N ASP A 89 -6.27 -0.28 11.97
CA ASP A 89 -5.55 -1.41 12.57
C ASP A 89 -6.36 -2.03 13.71
N ALA A 90 -7.04 -1.22 14.53
CA ALA A 90 -7.92 -1.70 15.59
C ALA A 90 -9.12 -2.48 15.03
N VAL A 91 -9.82 -1.93 14.03
CA VAL A 91 -10.95 -2.60 13.36
C VAL A 91 -10.51 -3.92 12.75
N ARG A 92 -9.35 -3.94 12.08
CA ARG A 92 -8.81 -5.17 11.49
C ARG A 92 -8.49 -6.21 12.54
N LYS A 93 -7.87 -5.81 13.65
CA LYS A 93 -7.54 -6.71 14.76
C LYS A 93 -8.81 -7.32 15.37
N GLU A 94 -9.83 -6.51 15.61
CA GLU A 94 -11.13 -6.98 16.13
C GLU A 94 -11.77 -7.99 15.17
N ALA A 95 -11.79 -7.68 13.87
CA ALA A 95 -12.33 -8.59 12.86
C ALA A 95 -11.57 -9.92 12.85
N ASP A 96 -10.24 -9.88 12.93
CA ASP A 96 -9.43 -11.10 12.95
C ASP A 96 -9.67 -11.94 14.22
N GLU A 97 -9.84 -11.31 15.39
CA GLU A 97 -10.16 -12.02 16.64
C GLU A 97 -11.53 -12.71 16.56
N ARG A 98 -12.52 -12.01 15.99
CA ARG A 98 -13.85 -12.58 15.76
C ARG A 98 -13.80 -13.76 14.79
N ILE A 99 -13.06 -13.64 13.70
CA ILE A 99 -12.86 -14.75 12.76
C ILE A 99 -12.19 -15.92 13.46
N ALA A 100 -11.10 -15.69 14.19
CA ALA A 100 -10.36 -16.77 14.87
C ALA A 100 -11.22 -17.54 15.88
N ASN A 101 -12.22 -16.91 16.51
CA ASN A 101 -13.12 -17.58 17.44
C ASN A 101 -14.06 -18.58 16.77
N GLU A 102 -14.44 -18.36 15.52
CA GLU A 102 -15.32 -19.25 14.75
C GLU A 102 -14.57 -20.44 14.12
N LEU A 103 -13.24 -20.42 14.12
CA LEU A 103 -12.41 -21.44 13.48
C LEU A 103 -12.09 -22.60 14.42
N ASP A 104 -11.98 -23.81 13.90
CA ASP A 104 -11.41 -24.94 14.63
C ASP A 104 -9.88 -24.80 14.82
N ALA A 105 -9.27 -25.67 15.63
CA ALA A 105 -7.86 -25.55 15.98
C ALA A 105 -6.93 -25.63 14.75
N ASP A 106 -7.23 -26.50 13.79
CA ASP A 106 -6.42 -26.68 12.58
C ASP A 106 -6.60 -25.50 11.61
N GLN A 107 -7.80 -24.93 11.55
CA GLN A 107 -8.10 -23.74 10.77
C GLN A 107 -7.43 -22.48 11.34
N ARG A 108 -7.36 -22.33 12.67
CA ARG A 108 -6.67 -21.19 13.32
C ARG A 108 -5.20 -21.11 12.92
N VAL A 109 -4.50 -22.24 12.91
CA VAL A 109 -3.08 -22.28 12.50
C VAL A 109 -2.92 -21.79 11.06
N LYS A 110 -3.77 -22.24 10.14
CA LYS A 110 -3.75 -21.79 8.73
C LYS A 110 -4.11 -20.31 8.59
N PHE A 111 -5.05 -19.83 9.40
CA PHE A 111 -5.47 -18.42 9.40
C PHE A 111 -4.36 -17.50 9.90
N ASP A 112 -3.62 -17.89 10.94
CA ASP A 112 -2.46 -17.14 11.43
C ASP A 112 -1.33 -17.07 10.39
N GLU A 113 -1.03 -18.18 9.72
CA GLU A 113 -0.07 -18.18 8.61
C GLU A 113 -0.50 -17.27 7.46
N PHE A 114 -1.80 -17.29 7.13
CA PHE A 114 -2.38 -16.40 6.13
C PHE A 114 -2.21 -14.93 6.54
N ARG A 115 -2.52 -14.58 7.79
CA ARG A 115 -2.36 -13.22 8.32
C ARG A 115 -0.92 -12.73 8.23
N VAL A 116 0.05 -13.52 8.68
CA VAL A 116 1.48 -13.16 8.63
C VAL A 116 1.93 -12.94 7.18
N ARG A 117 1.45 -13.78 6.25
CA ARG A 117 1.73 -13.62 4.82
C ARG A 117 1.14 -12.32 4.27
N MET A 118 -0.11 -12.01 4.61
CA MET A 118 -0.77 -10.78 4.16
C MET A 118 -0.12 -9.53 4.74
N GLU A 119 0.29 -9.56 6.01
CA GLU A 119 1.02 -8.45 6.64
C GLU A 119 2.37 -8.22 5.97
N LYS A 120 3.10 -9.30 5.64
CA LYS A 120 4.36 -9.21 4.91
C LYS A 120 4.18 -8.61 3.51
N LEU A 121 3.08 -8.93 2.81
CA LEU A 121 2.76 -8.33 1.52
C LEU A 121 2.37 -6.85 1.66
N ALA A 122 1.55 -6.50 2.66
CA ALA A 122 1.17 -5.11 2.91
C ALA A 122 2.38 -4.22 3.22
N ARG A 123 3.36 -4.74 3.97
CA ARG A 123 4.62 -4.04 4.27
C ARG A 123 5.54 -3.85 3.05
N GLN A 124 5.39 -4.67 2.01
CA GLN A 124 6.16 -4.55 0.78
C GLN A 124 5.59 -3.50 -0.19
N GLY A 125 4.42 -2.93 0.10
CA GLY A 125 3.73 -1.99 -0.77
C GLY A 125 3.13 -2.66 -2.01
N PRO A 126 2.39 -1.92 -2.86
CA PRO A 126 1.89 -2.42 -4.13
C PRO A 126 3.06 -2.85 -5.01
N ARG A 127 3.11 -4.13 -5.41
CA ARG A 127 4.07 -4.57 -6.43
C ARG A 127 3.61 -4.02 -7.78
N PRO A 128 4.41 -3.22 -8.50
CA PRO A 128 4.08 -2.84 -9.87
C PRO A 128 3.99 -4.12 -10.72
N GLY A 129 2.79 -4.46 -11.22
CA GLY A 129 2.60 -5.54 -12.20
C GLY A 129 2.77 -6.98 -11.69
N GLY A 130 2.68 -7.24 -10.38
CA GLY A 130 2.67 -8.62 -9.88
C GLY A 130 1.36 -9.33 -10.24
N PRO A 131 1.38 -10.61 -10.67
CA PRO A 131 0.15 -11.35 -10.88
C PRO A 131 -0.68 -11.38 -9.57
N PRO A 132 -2.01 -11.23 -9.66
CA PRO A 132 -2.87 -11.27 -8.47
C PRO A 132 -2.62 -12.58 -7.71
N PRO A 133 -2.83 -12.59 -6.38
CA PRO A 133 -2.82 -13.82 -5.61
C PRO A 133 -3.72 -14.87 -6.29
N PRO A 134 -3.29 -16.14 -6.41
CA PRO A 134 -4.13 -17.18 -7.01
C PRO A 134 -5.51 -17.21 -6.34
N GLY A 135 -6.58 -16.97 -7.11
CA GLY A 135 -7.97 -16.93 -6.64
C GLY A 135 -8.60 -15.55 -6.49
N PHE A 136 -7.86 -14.44 -6.68
CA PHE A 136 -8.43 -13.10 -6.76
C PHE A 136 -8.60 -12.67 -8.23
N SER A 137 -9.68 -13.13 -8.87
CA SER A 137 -10.15 -12.54 -10.13
C SER A 137 -10.96 -11.29 -9.78
N PRO A 138 -10.60 -10.08 -10.24
CA PRO A 138 -11.49 -8.93 -10.07
C PRO A 138 -12.85 -9.24 -10.72
N PRO A 139 -13.97 -8.78 -10.15
CA PRO A 139 -15.27 -8.97 -10.77
C PRO A 139 -15.23 -8.40 -12.20
N PRO A 140 -15.88 -9.06 -13.18
CA PRO A 140 -15.93 -8.55 -14.54
C PRO A 140 -16.46 -7.11 -14.48
N GLY A 141 -15.69 -6.18 -15.03
CA GLY A 141 -16.09 -4.77 -15.08
C GLY A 141 -17.45 -4.64 -15.80
N PRO A 142 -18.23 -3.60 -15.49
CA PRO A 142 -19.46 -3.34 -16.22
C PRO A 142 -19.15 -3.26 -17.72
N PRO A 143 -20.02 -3.83 -18.59
CA PRO A 143 -19.82 -3.76 -20.03
C PRO A 143 -19.68 -2.29 -20.45
N PRO A 144 -18.83 -1.97 -21.45
CA PRO A 144 -18.61 -0.60 -21.88
C PRO A 144 -19.94 -0.01 -22.33
N GLU A 145 -20.46 0.88 -21.49
CA GLU A 145 -21.66 1.67 -21.78
C GLU A 145 -21.31 2.59 -22.95
N GLY A 146 -22.12 2.47 -24.01
CA GLY A 146 -21.81 2.90 -25.37
C GLY A 146 -21.17 4.27 -25.47
N ASP A 147 -20.07 4.33 -26.22
CA ASP A 147 -19.43 5.56 -26.66
C ASP A 147 -20.45 6.51 -27.31
N PRO A 148 -20.72 7.70 -26.74
CA PRO A 148 -21.67 8.66 -27.30
C PRO A 148 -21.13 9.36 -28.57
N ARG A 149 -19.94 8.99 -29.08
CA ARG A 149 -19.35 9.54 -30.31
C ARG A 149 -19.53 8.64 -31.55
N GLY A 150 -20.34 7.59 -31.46
CA GLY A 150 -20.71 6.78 -32.60
C GLY A 150 -21.80 7.44 -33.45
N PHE A 151 -21.44 7.97 -34.62
CA PHE A 151 -22.37 8.33 -35.69
C PHE A 151 -23.38 7.19 -35.94
N PRO A 152 -24.69 7.47 -36.12
CA PRO A 152 -25.65 6.42 -36.44
C PRO A 152 -25.33 5.84 -37.81
N ALA A 153 -24.99 4.55 -37.85
CA ALA A 153 -24.97 3.78 -39.08
C ALA A 153 -26.39 3.81 -39.67
N THR A 154 -26.51 4.46 -40.83
CA THR A 154 -27.67 4.44 -41.71
C THR A 154 -28.18 3.02 -41.87
N LYS A 155 -29.32 2.71 -41.24
CA LYS A 155 -30.12 1.55 -41.60
C LYS A 155 -31.25 2.05 -42.48
N GLU A 156 -31.09 1.78 -43.77
CA GLU A 156 -32.11 1.90 -44.78
C GLU A 156 -33.43 1.28 -44.30
N MET A 157 -34.52 2.03 -44.41
CA MET A 157 -35.86 1.49 -44.57
C MET A 157 -36.42 2.06 -45.86
N GLN A 158 -36.42 1.21 -46.89
CA GLN A 158 -37.12 1.44 -48.15
C GLN A 158 -38.62 1.68 -47.91
N PRO A 159 -39.28 2.48 -48.77
CA PRO A 159 -40.70 2.72 -48.71
C PRO A 159 -41.45 1.69 -49.56
N HIS A 160 -42.33 0.91 -48.96
CA HIS A 160 -43.37 0.17 -49.68
C HIS A 160 -44.64 0.24 -48.83
N GLN A 161 -45.51 1.19 -49.17
CA GLN A 161 -46.82 1.01 -49.81
C GLN A 161 -47.90 0.51 -48.85
#